data_AF-A0A519PMB9-F1
#
_entry.id   AF-A0A519PMB9-F1
#
_cell.length_a   1.000
_cell.length_b   1.000
_cell.length_c   1.000
_cell.angle_alpha   90.00
_cell.angle_beta   90.00
_cell.angle_gamma   90.00
#
_symmetry.space_group_name_H-M   'P 1'
#
loop_
_entity.id
_entity.type
_entity.pdbx_description
1 polymer ?
#
loop_
_entity_poly.entity_id
_entity_poly.type
_entity_poly.pdbx_seq_one_letter_code
_entity_poly.pdbx_strand_id
1 'polypeptide(L)'
;MDTLTLAVFAVLPALVIVGGLHDLTTMTIPNWVSGLLILGFVPAALLAGLDPWTIAAHVGVGLLALFVGAGMFALNWIGGGDAKLMAASCLWLGVSGSGMF
;
A
#
# COMPACT_ATOMS: atom_id res chain seq x y z
N MET A 1 -2.42 -14.83 16.94
CA MET A 1 -1.41 -13.86 16.50
C MET A 1 -0.99 -13.06 17.71
N ASP A 2 0.31 -12.90 17.93
CA ASP A 2 0.82 -12.05 19.00
C ASP A 2 0.52 -10.56 18.71
N THR A 3 0.64 -9.74 19.75
CA THR A 3 0.30 -8.31 19.68
C THR A 3 1.18 -7.52 18.70
N LEU A 4 2.44 -7.92 18.50
CA LEU A 4 3.34 -7.28 17.57
C LEU A 4 2.89 -7.53 16.12
N THR A 5 2.54 -8.77 15.78
CA THR A 5 2.04 -9.11 14.45
C THR A 5 0.75 -8.35 14.11
N LEU A 6 -0.18 -8.25 15.06
CA LEU A 6 -1.40 -7.45 14.90
C LEU A 6 -1.09 -5.96 14.65
N ALA A 7 -0.16 -5.39 15.41
CA ALA A 7 0.23 -4.00 15.25
C ALA A 7 0.85 -3.71 13.87
N VAL A 8 1.66 -4.65 13.34
CA VAL A 8 2.27 -4.52 12.01
C VAL A 8 1.20 -4.63 10.90
N PHE A 9 0.25 -5.55 11.02
CA PHE A 9 -0.80 -5.69 10.00
C PHE A 9 -1.80 -4.53 10.03
N ALA A 10 -2.01 -3.92 11.20
CA ALA A 10 -2.84 -2.73 11.34
C ALA A 10 -2.27 -1.49 10.62
N VAL A 11 -1.00 -1.49 10.22
CA VAL A 11 -0.37 -0.38 9.48
C VAL A 11 -1.13 -0.08 8.18
N LEU A 12 -1.54 -1.10 7.43
CA LEU A 12 -2.30 -0.92 6.18
C LEU A 12 -3.60 -0.14 6.41
N PRO A 13 -4.60 -0.65 7.17
CA PRO A 13 -5.86 0.05 7.34
C PRO A 13 -5.67 1.40 8.05
N ALA A 14 -4.76 1.50 9.03
CA ALA A 14 -4.52 2.76 9.73
C ALA A 14 -4.01 3.86 8.79
N LEU A 15 -3.01 3.56 7.97
CA LEU A 15 -2.45 4.56 7.05
C LEU A 15 -3.38 4.87 5.88
N VAL A 16 -4.16 3.91 5.39
CA VAL A 16 -5.19 4.18 4.37
C VAL A 16 -6.29 5.09 4.92
N ILE A 17 -6.73 4.88 6.17
CA ILE A 17 -7.67 5.79 6.85
C ILE A 17 -7.06 7.19 6.97
N VAL A 18 -5.81 7.30 7.42
CA VAL A 18 -5.11 8.59 7.51
C VAL A 18 -5.00 9.28 6.15
N GLY A 19 -4.69 8.52 5.09
CA GLY A 19 -4.69 9.02 3.71
C GLY A 19 -6.05 9.56 3.29
N GLY A 20 -7.13 8.80 3.53
CA GLY A 20 -8.50 9.24 3.24
C GLY A 20 -8.93 10.46 4.04
N LEU A 21 -8.54 10.56 5.33
CA LEU A 21 -8.81 11.74 6.14
C LEU A 21 -8.07 12.98 5.61
N HIS A 22 -6.82 12.82 5.18
CA HIS A 22 -6.07 13.90 4.53
C HIS A 22 -6.70 14.31 3.19
N ASP A 23 -7.15 13.35 2.39
CA ASP A 23 -7.86 13.65 1.15
C ASP A 23 -9.15 14.45 1.39
N LEU A 24 -9.96 14.02 2.37
CA LEU A 24 -11.21 14.71 2.72
C LEU A 24 -11.01 16.12 3.31
N THR A 25 -9.92 16.33 4.04
CA THR A 25 -9.70 17.60 4.78
C THR A 25 -8.81 18.59 4.04
N THR A 26 -7.79 18.10 3.34
CA THR A 26 -6.77 18.94 2.69
C THR A 26 -6.68 18.71 1.19
N MET A 27 -7.50 17.82 0.61
CA MET A 27 -7.43 17.39 -0.80
C MET A 27 -6.02 17.01 -1.25
N THR A 28 -5.21 16.55 -0.29
CA THR A 28 -3.79 16.27 -0.50
C THR A 28 -3.37 15.11 0.38
N ILE A 29 -3.05 13.97 -0.24
CA ILE A 29 -2.48 12.82 0.46
C ILE A 29 -0.96 13.03 0.58
N PRO A 30 -0.42 13.12 1.80
CA PRO A 30 1.00 13.40 1.99
C PRO A 30 1.86 12.16 1.67
N ASN A 31 3.01 12.36 1.03
CA ASN A 31 3.88 11.27 0.55
C ASN A 31 4.37 10.33 1.66
N TRP A 32 4.44 10.81 2.91
CA TRP A 32 4.87 9.98 4.03
C TRP A 32 3.91 8.81 4.30
N VAL A 33 2.61 8.95 3.97
CA VAL A 33 1.62 7.86 4.12
C VAL A 33 1.98 6.69 3.21
N SER A 34 2.17 6.95 1.91
CA SER A 34 2.61 5.93 0.96
C SER A 34 4.00 5.38 1.32
N GLY A 35 4.91 6.24 1.79
CA GLY A 35 6.25 5.84 2.22
C GLY A 35 6.21 4.85 3.40
N LEU A 36 5.41 5.14 4.43
CA LEU A 36 5.25 4.24 5.57
C LEU A 36 4.51 2.95 5.20
N LEU A 37 3.56 2.99 4.27
CA LEU A 37 2.92 1.78 3.75
C LEU A 37 3.96 0.87 3.08
N ILE A 38 4.84 1.42 2.23
CA ILE A 38 5.89 0.63 1.57
C ILE A 38 6.88 0.06 2.59
N LEU A 39 7.31 0.87 3.56
CA LEU A 39 8.25 0.43 4.59
C LEU A 39 7.64 -0.62 5.54
N GLY A 40 6.36 -0.47 5.89
CA GLY A 40 5.63 -1.38 6.76
C GLY A 40 5.36 -2.75 6.13
N PHE A 41 5.35 -2.84 4.81
CA PHE A 41 5.17 -4.11 4.10
C PHE A 41 6.31 -5.10 4.39
N VAL A 42 7.56 -4.62 4.51
CA VAL A 42 8.73 -5.48 4.73
C VAL A 42 8.62 -6.30 6.03
N PRO A 43 8.42 -5.69 7.22
CA PRO A 43 8.22 -6.48 8.43
C PRO A 43 6.94 -7.32 8.39
N ALA A 44 5.87 -6.83 7.74
CA ALA A 44 4.63 -7.60 7.60
C ALA A 44 4.85 -8.90 6.81
N ALA A 45 5.54 -8.82 5.67
CA ALA A 45 5.85 -9.97 4.82
C ALA A 45 6.74 -11.00 5.53
N LEU A 46 7.73 -10.53 6.31
CA LEU A 46 8.61 -11.41 7.09
C LEU A 46 7.86 -12.11 8.23
N LEU A 47 7.00 -11.39 8.96
CA LEU A 47 6.19 -11.98 10.04
C LEU A 47 5.12 -12.95 9.52
N ALA A 48 4.58 -12.69 8.33
CA ALA A 48 3.66 -13.59 7.64
C ALA A 48 4.35 -14.87 7.10
N GLY A 49 5.68 -14.92 7.10
CA GLY A 49 6.43 -16.07 6.60
C GLY A 49 6.31 -16.25 5.08
N LEU A 50 6.09 -15.16 4.34
CA LEU A 50 5.95 -15.23 2.89
C LEU A 50 7.25 -15.70 2.24
N ASP A 51 7.14 -16.61 1.27
CA ASP A 51 8.28 -17.02 0.48
C ASP A 51 8.76 -15.88 -0.44
N PRO A 52 10.02 -15.90 -0.91
CA PRO A 52 10.56 -14.83 -1.73
C PRO A 52 9.81 -14.59 -3.05
N TRP A 53 9.18 -15.63 -3.62
CA TRP A 53 8.44 -15.51 -4.88
C TRP A 53 7.10 -14.80 -4.65
N THR A 54 6.44 -15.11 -3.55
CA THR A 54 5.25 -14.38 -3.10
C THR A 54 5.57 -12.90 -2.85
N ILE A 55 6.66 -12.60 -2.14
CA ILE A 55 7.11 -11.21 -1.92
C ILE A 55 7.35 -10.50 -3.26
N ALA A 56 8.03 -11.14 -4.20
CA ALA A 56 8.26 -10.60 -5.54
C ALA A 56 6.95 -10.33 -6.29
N ALA A 57 5.95 -11.20 -6.16
CA ALA A 57 4.63 -11.00 -6.78
C ALA A 57 3.92 -9.76 -6.20
N HIS A 58 3.95 -9.57 -4.87
CA HIS A 58 3.42 -8.36 -4.22
C HIS A 58 4.11 -7.08 -4.71
N VAL A 59 5.44 -7.10 -4.79
CA VAL A 59 6.22 -5.98 -5.34
C VAL A 59 5.84 -5.72 -6.80
N GLY A 60 5.68 -6.77 -7.61
CA GLY A 60 5.23 -6.68 -9.00
C GLY A 60 3.85 -6.03 -9.13
N VAL A 61 2.89 -6.40 -8.29
CA VAL A 61 1.55 -5.79 -8.26
C VAL A 61 1.63 -4.32 -7.84
N GLY A 62 2.41 -3.98 -6.82
CA GLY A 62 2.64 -2.60 -6.40
C GLY A 62 3.25 -1.73 -7.51
N LEU A 63 4.25 -2.26 -8.23
CA LEU A 63 4.87 -1.57 -9.36
C LEU A 63 3.91 -1.41 -10.54
N LEU A 64 3.13 -2.43 -10.87
CA LEU A 64 2.12 -2.35 -11.92
C LEU A 64 1.08 -1.28 -11.57
N ALA A 65 0.59 -1.27 -10.34
CA ALA A 65 -0.34 -0.25 -9.86
C ALA A 65 0.28 1.16 -9.88
N LEU A 66 1.59 1.30 -9.63
CA LEU A 66 2.30 2.57 -9.76
C LEU A 66 2.29 3.07 -11.21
N PHE A 67 2.60 2.23 -12.19
CA PHE A 67 2.60 2.62 -13.60
C PHE A 67 1.19 2.95 -14.11
N VAL A 68 0.20 2.12 -13.75
CA VAL A 68 -1.20 2.38 -14.07
C VAL A 68 -1.67 3.69 -13.43
N GLY A 69 -1.40 3.89 -12.14
CA GLY A 69 -1.75 5.11 -11.41
C GLY A 69 -1.05 6.35 -11.96
N ALA A 70 0.23 6.24 -12.33
CA ALA A 70 0.96 7.33 -12.98
C ALA A 70 0.38 7.68 -14.37
N GLY A 71 -0.04 6.66 -15.14
CA GLY A 71 -0.77 6.86 -16.39
C GLY A 71 -2.11 7.58 -16.19
N MET A 72 -2.89 7.16 -15.21
CA MET A 72 -4.16 7.81 -14.85
C MET A 72 -3.94 9.26 -14.36
N PHE A 73 -2.89 9.51 -13.59
CA PHE A 73 -2.48 10.86 -13.19
C PHE A 73 -2.10 11.74 -14.39
N ALA A 74 -1.31 11.20 -15.32
CA ALA A 74 -0.93 11.91 -16.55
C ALA A 74 -2.15 12.24 -17.44
N LEU A 75 -3.18 11.40 -17.39
CA LEU A 75 -4.48 11.61 -18.06
C LEU A 75 -5.43 12.53 -17.27
N ASN A 76 -5.03 13.02 -16.10
CA ASN A 76 -5.84 13.81 -15.16
C ASN A 76 -7.13 13.11 -14.68
N TRP A 77 -7.12 11.78 -14.58
CA TRP A 77 -8.26 11.02 -14.05
C TRP A 77 -8.27 10.96 -12.52
N ILE A 78 -7.09 10.92 -11.90
CA ILE A 78 -6.90 10.85 -10.44
C ILE A 78 -5.77 11.78 -9.99
N GLY A 79 -5.75 12.14 -8.71
CA GLY A 79 -4.67 12.90 -8.13
C GLY A 79 -3.37 12.10 -8.02
N GLY A 80 -2.23 12.79 -7.99
CA GLY A 80 -0.94 12.14 -7.78
C GLY A 80 -0.79 11.51 -6.39
N GLY A 81 -1.54 12.02 -5.41
CA GLY A 81 -1.67 11.40 -4.08
C GLY A 81 -2.39 10.06 -4.15
N ASP A 82 -3.54 10.01 -4.81
CA ASP A 82 -4.34 8.79 -5.00
C ASP A 82 -3.55 7.71 -5.72
N ALA A 83 -2.83 8.08 -6.77
CA ALA A 83 -2.00 7.16 -7.54
C ALA A 83 -0.95 6.46 -6.66
N LYS A 84 -0.28 7.22 -5.78
CA LYS A 84 0.73 6.69 -4.85
C LYS A 84 0.10 5.86 -3.73
N LEU A 85 -1.02 6.31 -3.17
CA LEU A 85 -1.74 5.58 -2.14
C LEU A 85 -2.24 4.24 -2.69
N MET A 86 -2.85 4.24 -3.88
CA MET A 86 -3.28 3.03 -4.58
C MET A 86 -2.12 2.06 -4.81
N ALA A 87 -0.99 2.53 -5.35
CA ALA A 87 0.18 1.68 -5.58
C ALA A 87 0.72 1.06 -4.29
N ALA A 88 0.81 1.88 -3.23
CA ALA A 88 1.25 1.42 -1.91
C ALA A 88 0.25 0.43 -1.28
N SER A 89 -1.06 0.60 -1.47
CA SER A 89 -2.06 -0.37 -1.02
C SER A 89 -1.98 -1.66 -1.82
N CYS A 90 -1.88 -1.60 -3.15
CA CYS A 90 -1.75 -2.77 -4.02
C CYS A 90 -0.53 -3.65 -3.69
N LEU A 91 0.57 -3.06 -3.22
CA LEU A 91 1.72 -3.80 -2.68
C LEU A 91 1.31 -4.77 -1.54
N TRP A 92 0.41 -4.34 -0.65
CA TRP A 92 -0.08 -5.18 0.45
C TRP A 92 -1.13 -6.18 -0.01
N LEU A 93 -2.04 -5.76 -0.89
CA LEU A 93 -3.12 -6.62 -1.36
C LEU A 93 -2.62 -7.79 -2.21
N GLY A 94 -1.54 -7.58 -2.97
CA GLY A 94 -0.98 -8.59 -3.86
C GLY A 94 -1.98 -9.05 -4.93
N VAL A 95 -1.72 -10.22 -5.52
CA VAL A 95 -2.55 -10.75 -6.63
C VAL A 95 -3.94 -11.19 -6.12
N SER A 96 -4.01 -11.68 -4.89
CA SER A 96 -5.22 -12.27 -4.30
C SER A 96 -6.03 -11.27 -3.46
N GLY A 97 -5.73 -9.97 -3.54
CA GLY A 97 -6.49 -8.90 -2.90
C GLY A 97 -6.23 -8.70 -1.41
N SER A 98 -5.82 -9.73 -0.65
CA SER A 98 -5.25 -9.71 0.72
C SER A 98 -5.37 -11.07 1.43
N GLY A 99 -5.53 -12.17 0.70
CA GLY A 99 -5.16 -13.50 1.22
C GLY A 99 -3.64 -13.68 1.30
N MET A 100 -3.18 -14.86 1.72
CA MET A 100 -1.77 -15.21 2.01
C MET A 100 -1.11 -14.43 3.16
N PHE A 101 -1.69 -13.31 3.61
CA PHE A 101 -1.51 -12.74 4.96
C PHE A 101 -2.46 -13.39 5.97
#